data_AF-A0AA92VDU6-F1
#
_entry.id   AF-A0AA92VDU6-F1
#
_cell.length_a   1.000
_cell.length_b   1.000
_cell.length_c   1.000
_cell.angle_alpha   90.00
_cell.angle_beta   90.00
_cell.angle_gamma   90.00
#
_symmetry.space_group_name_H-M   'P 1'
#
loop_
_entity.id
_entity.type
_entity.pdbx_description
1 polymer ?
#
loop_
_entity_poly.entity_id
_entity_poly.type
_entity_poly.pdbx_seq_one_letter_code
_entity_poly.pdbx_strand_id
1 'polypeptide(L)'
;MNQIKKIVLTGGPCAGKTTAMVKVIEHFSSLGYKVFTIPEVPTMFTQAGMNYLTSNKDFFFEGEKATFQTQINLEDSFLRMAETLQQPVIIVCDRGTMDISTYLTPDFWHRIISEEGYTDAQLRDRYDAVLHLVSAADGAEQFYTTANNAQRLEQADEEGLKIARELDKKIVSAWKGHPHLRVINNHEDFNNKLNRVLKEISNVLAIPQPIEEERKYIVKLTGEVPNAIDSDIVQTYLTGEPGSEIRLRRRGFEGGKYVYVHTTKKRLSDNEQIETERQINAKLYESMLQQADPYRQRIHKHRKSFIWKGQYFELDEFLEPVSDLMILETRGISANESVKFPPFIQVLEDITGNSKYYNYNIALKR
;
A
#
# COMPACT_ATOMS: atom_id res chain seq x y z
N MET A 1 -16.64 -16.81 13.69
CA MET A 1 -16.10 -17.06 12.34
C MET A 1 -14.98 -16.07 12.12
N ASN A 2 -13.87 -16.50 11.51
CA ASN A 2 -12.75 -15.61 11.21
C ASN A 2 -13.24 -14.48 10.32
N GLN A 3 -12.97 -13.23 10.70
CA GLN A 3 -13.30 -12.07 9.88
C GLN A 3 -12.26 -12.00 8.76
N ILE A 4 -12.57 -12.64 7.62
CA ILE A 4 -11.78 -12.59 6.40
C ILE A 4 -12.46 -11.60 5.47
N LYS A 5 -11.70 -10.62 4.96
CA LYS A 5 -12.18 -9.69 3.94
C LYS A 5 -11.26 -9.71 2.73
N LYS A 6 -11.83 -9.92 1.53
CA LYS A 6 -11.11 -9.85 0.27
C LYS A 6 -11.42 -8.54 -0.45
N ILE A 7 -10.39 -7.78 -0.74
CA ILE A 7 -10.48 -6.43 -1.27
C ILE A 7 -9.62 -6.35 -2.53
N VAL A 8 -10.12 -5.69 -3.57
CA VAL A 8 -9.34 -5.41 -4.77
C VAL A 8 -8.98 -3.93 -4.84
N LEU A 9 -7.70 -3.65 -5.10
CA LEU A 9 -7.22 -2.34 -5.53
C LEU A 9 -7.14 -2.36 -7.06
N THR A 10 -8.01 -1.62 -7.72
CA THR A 10 -8.09 -1.52 -9.18
C THR A 10 -7.81 -0.09 -9.65
N GLY A 11 -7.64 0.10 -10.96
CA GLY A 11 -7.35 1.40 -11.56
C GLY A 11 -6.34 1.33 -12.69
N GLY A 12 -6.26 2.41 -13.46
CA GLY A 12 -5.33 2.57 -14.57
C GLY A 12 -3.84 2.53 -14.17
N PRO A 13 -2.94 2.65 -15.16
CA PRO A 13 -1.51 2.84 -14.91
C PRO A 13 -1.27 4.08 -14.04
N CYS A 14 -0.19 4.08 -13.25
CA CYS A 14 0.18 5.19 -12.37
C CYS A 14 -0.91 5.67 -11.37
N ALA A 15 -1.88 4.81 -11.01
CA ALA A 15 -2.93 5.13 -10.04
C ALA A 15 -2.48 5.18 -8.57
N GLY A 16 -1.29 4.64 -8.25
CA GLY A 16 -0.76 4.56 -6.88
C GLY A 16 -1.08 3.26 -6.12
N LYS A 17 -1.54 2.20 -6.82
CA LYS A 17 -1.91 0.90 -6.22
C LYS A 17 -0.78 0.27 -5.39
N THR A 18 0.44 0.22 -5.94
CA THR A 18 1.60 -0.37 -5.24
C THR A 18 1.93 0.37 -3.95
N THR A 19 1.87 1.71 -3.96
CA THR A 19 2.05 2.52 -2.75
C THR A 19 0.93 2.27 -1.74
N ALA A 20 -0.33 2.22 -2.19
CA ALA A 20 -1.47 1.91 -1.35
C ALA A 20 -1.34 0.53 -0.69
N MET A 21 -0.88 -0.48 -1.43
CA MET A 21 -0.65 -1.83 -0.92
C MET A 21 0.33 -1.83 0.26
N VAL A 22 1.43 -1.07 0.17
CA VAL A 22 2.40 -0.94 1.28
C VAL A 22 1.73 -0.35 2.52
N LYS A 23 0.98 0.75 2.37
CA LYS A 23 0.27 1.40 3.48
C LYS A 23 -0.74 0.45 4.13
N VAL A 24 -1.46 -0.32 3.33
CA VAL A 24 -2.42 -1.32 3.79
C VAL A 24 -1.73 -2.43 4.59
N ILE A 25 -0.63 -3.00 4.08
CA ILE A 25 0.13 -4.01 4.83
C ILE A 25 0.59 -3.45 6.18
N GLU A 26 1.21 -2.27 6.19
CA GLU A 26 1.79 -1.70 7.41
C GLU A 26 0.73 -1.33 8.45
N HIS A 27 -0.37 -0.71 8.02
CA HIS A 27 -1.44 -0.25 8.90
C HIS A 27 -2.26 -1.41 9.48
N PHE A 28 -2.71 -2.35 8.67
CA PHE A 28 -3.56 -3.42 9.19
C PHE A 28 -2.77 -4.50 9.91
N SER A 29 -1.51 -4.76 9.51
CA SER A 29 -0.65 -5.67 10.29
C SER A 29 -0.39 -5.14 11.70
N SER A 30 -0.25 -3.81 11.87
CA SER A 30 -0.09 -3.20 13.19
C SER A 30 -1.37 -3.13 14.03
N LEU A 31 -2.52 -3.42 13.42
CA LEU A 31 -3.81 -3.62 14.11
C LEU A 31 -4.09 -5.11 14.38
N GLY A 32 -3.14 -6.00 14.08
CA GLY A 32 -3.24 -7.44 14.38
C GLY A 32 -3.88 -8.26 13.28
N TYR A 33 -4.11 -7.67 12.10
CA TYR A 33 -4.59 -8.42 10.96
C TYR A 33 -3.46 -9.16 10.28
N LYS A 34 -3.72 -10.41 9.88
CA LYS A 34 -2.92 -11.04 8.83
C LYS A 34 -3.27 -10.39 7.50
N VAL A 35 -2.32 -9.70 6.89
CA VAL A 35 -2.48 -9.19 5.52
C VAL A 35 -1.79 -10.11 4.52
N PHE A 36 -2.57 -10.67 3.61
CA PHE A 36 -2.13 -11.33 2.38
C PHE A 36 -2.27 -10.39 1.19
N THR A 37 -1.31 -10.45 0.28
CA THR A 37 -1.32 -9.65 -0.95
C THR A 37 -1.19 -10.55 -2.15
N ILE A 38 -2.12 -10.42 -3.09
CA ILE A 38 -2.08 -11.13 -4.37
C ILE A 38 -1.51 -10.16 -5.40
N PRO A 39 -0.36 -10.49 -6.04
CA PRO A 39 0.29 -9.61 -7.00
C PRO A 39 -0.51 -9.50 -8.30
N GLU A 40 -0.16 -8.52 -9.12
CA GLU A 40 -0.71 -8.38 -10.49
C GLU A 40 -0.27 -9.58 -11.35
N VAL A 41 -1.19 -10.52 -11.60
CA VAL A 41 -0.93 -11.74 -12.36
C VAL A 41 -0.39 -11.48 -13.77
N PRO A 42 -0.90 -10.50 -14.55
CA PRO A 42 -0.31 -10.15 -15.85
C PRO A 42 1.19 -9.84 -15.77
N THR A 43 1.64 -9.14 -14.73
CA THR A 43 3.06 -8.82 -14.53
C THR A 43 3.90 -10.08 -14.27
N MET A 44 3.35 -11.08 -13.56
CA MET A 44 4.02 -12.37 -13.39
C MET A 44 4.21 -13.10 -14.72
N PHE A 45 3.17 -13.13 -15.57
CA PHE A 45 3.24 -13.77 -16.89
C PHE A 45 4.23 -13.06 -17.82
N THR A 46 4.22 -11.72 -17.84
CA THR A 46 5.20 -10.92 -18.58
C THR A 46 6.64 -11.24 -18.16
N GLN A 47 6.90 -11.34 -16.86
CA GLN A 47 8.23 -11.71 -16.34
C GLN A 47 8.62 -13.15 -16.70
N ALA A 48 7.63 -14.03 -16.93
CA ALA A 48 7.84 -15.39 -17.43
C ALA A 48 7.97 -15.47 -18.96
N GLY A 49 7.88 -14.34 -19.68
CA GLY A 49 8.06 -14.27 -21.14
C GLY A 49 6.77 -14.17 -21.96
N MET A 50 5.60 -14.03 -21.32
CA MET A 50 4.36 -13.74 -22.04
C MET A 50 4.44 -12.37 -22.73
N ASN A 51 4.02 -12.31 -23.99
CA ASN A 51 3.91 -11.06 -24.73
C ASN A 51 2.45 -10.76 -25.08
N TYR A 52 1.84 -9.85 -24.32
CA TYR A 52 0.46 -9.41 -24.53
C TYR A 52 0.28 -8.52 -25.79
N LEU A 53 1.36 -8.10 -26.45
CA LEU A 53 1.32 -7.36 -27.72
C LEU A 53 1.47 -8.26 -28.96
N THR A 54 1.38 -9.58 -28.77
CA THR A 54 1.45 -10.56 -29.85
C THR A 54 0.29 -10.41 -30.85
N SER A 55 0.58 -10.57 -32.14
CA SER A 55 -0.45 -10.63 -33.19
C SER A 55 -1.05 -12.03 -33.35
N ASN A 56 -0.48 -13.05 -32.69
CA ASN A 56 -1.01 -14.41 -32.69
C ASN A 56 -2.21 -14.52 -31.74
N LYS A 57 -3.41 -14.56 -32.31
CA LYS A 57 -4.68 -14.56 -31.58
C LYS A 57 -4.86 -15.79 -30.68
N ASP A 58 -4.40 -16.97 -31.10
CA ASP A 58 -4.54 -18.20 -30.32
C ASP A 58 -3.61 -18.16 -29.10
N PHE A 59 -2.36 -17.74 -29.30
CA PHE A 59 -1.41 -17.56 -28.20
C PHE A 59 -1.87 -16.48 -27.22
N PHE A 60 -2.43 -15.37 -27.71
CA PHE A 60 -3.00 -14.33 -26.87
C PHE A 60 -4.18 -14.86 -26.05
N PHE A 61 -5.12 -15.58 -26.68
CA PHE A 61 -6.29 -16.15 -26.00
C PHE A 61 -5.90 -17.13 -24.89
N GLU A 62 -5.00 -18.08 -25.18
CA GLU A 62 -4.51 -19.04 -24.17
C GLU A 62 -3.77 -18.35 -23.02
N GLY A 63 -2.99 -17.30 -23.31
CA GLY A 63 -2.32 -16.52 -22.27
C GLY A 63 -3.28 -15.76 -21.36
N GLU A 64 -4.34 -15.16 -21.90
CA GLU A 64 -5.38 -14.45 -21.15
C GLU A 64 -6.24 -15.42 -20.32
N LYS A 65 -6.59 -16.59 -20.89
CA LYS A 65 -7.25 -17.67 -20.15
C LYS A 65 -6.39 -18.16 -18.98
N ALA A 66 -5.10 -18.41 -19.21
CA ALA A 66 -4.17 -18.82 -18.16
C ALA A 66 -3.98 -17.72 -17.09
N THR A 67 -3.99 -16.45 -17.48
CA THR A 67 -3.97 -15.29 -16.56
C THR A 67 -5.21 -15.32 -15.65
N PHE A 68 -6.40 -15.49 -16.23
CA PHE A 68 -7.66 -15.60 -15.49
C PHE A 68 -7.67 -16.78 -14.51
N GLN A 69 -7.32 -17.98 -14.98
CA GLN A 69 -7.24 -19.18 -14.14
C GLN A 69 -6.25 -19.00 -12.99
N THR A 70 -5.10 -18.37 -13.25
CA THR A 70 -4.09 -18.11 -12.22
C THR A 70 -4.61 -17.11 -11.18
N GLN A 71 -5.29 -16.04 -11.60
CA GLN A 71 -5.91 -15.08 -10.68
C GLN A 71 -6.91 -15.77 -9.74
N ILE A 72 -7.83 -16.57 -10.28
CA ILE A 72 -8.81 -17.33 -9.48
C ILE A 72 -8.11 -18.28 -8.51
N ASN A 73 -7.15 -19.07 -9.01
CA ASN A 73 -6.46 -20.09 -8.22
C ASN A 73 -5.62 -19.48 -7.09
N LEU A 74 -4.95 -18.35 -7.33
CA LEU A 74 -4.24 -17.62 -6.28
C LEU A 74 -5.23 -17.13 -5.23
N GLU A 75 -6.29 -16.44 -5.63
CA GLU A 75 -7.33 -15.96 -4.70
C GLU A 75 -7.90 -17.07 -3.82
N ASP A 76 -8.29 -18.20 -4.42
CA ASP A 76 -8.88 -19.30 -3.69
C ASP A 76 -7.86 -20.00 -2.77
N SER A 77 -6.60 -20.09 -3.19
CA SER A 77 -5.54 -20.65 -2.35
C SER A 77 -5.26 -19.78 -1.13
N PHE A 78 -5.20 -18.46 -1.30
CA PHE A 78 -5.01 -17.53 -0.19
C PHE A 78 -6.23 -17.47 0.73
N LEU A 79 -7.45 -17.62 0.19
CA LEU A 79 -8.66 -17.76 1.00
C LEU A 79 -8.61 -19.02 1.86
N ARG A 80 -8.28 -20.19 1.28
CA ARG A 80 -8.13 -21.44 2.06
C ARG A 80 -7.05 -21.33 3.13
N MET A 81 -5.93 -20.66 2.85
CA MET A 81 -4.90 -20.38 3.86
C MET A 81 -5.40 -19.43 4.95
N ALA A 82 -6.22 -18.44 4.60
CA ALA A 82 -6.80 -17.50 5.56
C ALA A 82 -7.78 -18.19 6.52
N GLU A 83 -8.56 -19.15 6.03
CA GLU A 83 -9.52 -19.93 6.82
C GLU A 83 -8.86 -20.74 7.95
N THR A 84 -7.58 -21.11 7.82
CA THR A 84 -6.84 -21.84 8.86
C THR A 84 -6.33 -20.96 10.01
N LEU A 85 -6.42 -19.63 9.89
CA LEU A 85 -5.85 -18.70 10.86
C LEU A 85 -6.89 -18.26 11.90
N GLN A 86 -6.50 -18.11 13.16
CA GLN A 86 -7.43 -17.66 14.23
C GLN A 86 -7.55 -16.13 14.33
N GLN A 87 -6.54 -15.40 13.84
CA GLN A 87 -6.54 -13.93 13.79
C GLN A 87 -7.33 -13.41 12.59
N PRO A 88 -7.83 -12.17 12.61
CA PRO A 88 -8.55 -11.60 11.46
C PRO A 88 -7.62 -11.43 10.25
N VAL A 89 -8.17 -11.57 9.04
CA VAL A 89 -7.39 -11.63 7.80
C VAL A 89 -7.92 -10.65 6.76
N ILE A 90 -7.02 -9.99 6.07
CA ILE A 90 -7.31 -9.20 4.87
C ILE A 90 -6.54 -9.79 3.70
N ILE A 91 -7.24 -10.08 2.60
CA ILE A 91 -6.63 -10.47 1.33
C ILE A 91 -6.79 -9.29 0.38
N VAL A 92 -5.69 -8.71 -0.08
CA VAL A 92 -5.70 -7.54 -0.96
C VAL A 92 -5.11 -7.89 -2.31
N CYS A 93 -5.90 -7.70 -3.37
CA CYS A 93 -5.53 -8.04 -4.73
C CYS A 93 -5.08 -6.77 -5.47
N ASP A 94 -3.86 -6.80 -6.04
CA ASP A 94 -3.44 -5.79 -7.02
C ASP A 94 -4.02 -6.16 -8.38
N ARG A 95 -5.17 -5.54 -8.71
CA ARG A 95 -6.15 -5.98 -9.72
C ARG A 95 -6.92 -7.25 -9.36
N GLY A 96 -8.12 -7.36 -9.93
CA GLY A 96 -9.00 -8.51 -9.75
C GLY A 96 -9.45 -9.09 -11.08
N THR A 97 -10.36 -10.06 -11.01
CA THR A 97 -10.86 -10.81 -12.18
C THR A 97 -11.46 -9.91 -13.26
N MET A 98 -12.24 -8.90 -12.86
CA MET A 98 -12.89 -8.00 -13.82
C MET A 98 -11.92 -7.05 -14.53
N ASP A 99 -10.71 -6.80 -13.97
CA ASP A 99 -9.69 -6.00 -14.66
C ASP A 99 -9.27 -6.65 -15.99
N ILE A 100 -9.25 -7.99 -16.04
CA ILE A 100 -8.84 -8.77 -17.22
C ILE A 100 -9.78 -8.48 -18.41
N SER A 101 -11.08 -8.36 -18.14
CA SER A 101 -12.10 -8.07 -19.18
C SER A 101 -11.81 -6.79 -19.98
N THR A 102 -11.08 -5.83 -19.39
CA THR A 102 -10.84 -4.50 -19.97
C THR A 102 -9.83 -4.52 -21.11
N TYR A 103 -9.07 -5.60 -21.22
CA TYR A 103 -8.06 -5.83 -22.27
C TYR A 103 -8.57 -6.75 -23.38
N LEU A 104 -9.81 -7.25 -23.26
CA LEU A 104 -10.41 -8.23 -24.16
C LEU A 104 -11.62 -7.66 -24.89
N THR A 105 -11.97 -8.29 -26.02
CA THR A 105 -13.30 -8.10 -26.62
C THR A 105 -14.36 -8.81 -25.77
N PRO A 106 -15.63 -8.35 -25.77
CA PRO A 106 -16.70 -9.01 -25.03
C PRO A 106 -16.83 -10.51 -25.35
N ASP A 107 -16.72 -10.89 -26.63
CA ASP A 107 -16.81 -12.30 -27.05
C ASP A 107 -15.68 -13.16 -26.46
N PHE A 108 -14.45 -12.64 -26.42
CA PHE A 108 -13.31 -13.34 -25.82
C PHE A 108 -13.49 -13.50 -24.32
N TRP A 109 -13.88 -12.42 -23.64
CA TRP A 109 -14.13 -12.43 -22.20
C TRP A 109 -15.23 -13.43 -21.82
N HIS A 110 -16.39 -13.36 -22.49
CA HIS A 110 -17.51 -14.27 -22.22
C HIS A 110 -17.17 -15.72 -22.50
N ARG A 111 -16.36 -15.99 -23.54
CA ARG A 111 -15.87 -17.34 -23.80
C ARG A 111 -14.98 -17.85 -22.66
N ILE A 112 -14.00 -17.08 -22.21
CA ILE A 112 -13.11 -17.47 -21.11
C ILE A 112 -13.91 -17.78 -19.84
N ILE A 113 -14.78 -16.86 -19.40
CA ILE A 113 -15.48 -17.06 -18.12
C ILE A 113 -16.51 -18.19 -18.19
N SER A 114 -17.17 -18.39 -19.33
CA SER A 114 -18.17 -19.45 -19.48
C SER A 114 -17.55 -20.84 -19.57
N GLU A 115 -16.40 -20.99 -20.22
CA GLU A 115 -15.61 -22.24 -20.22
C GLU A 115 -15.17 -22.63 -18.79
N GLU A 116 -14.92 -21.64 -17.93
CA GLU A 116 -14.54 -21.84 -16.53
C GLU A 116 -15.74 -21.85 -15.55
N GLY A 117 -16.98 -21.74 -16.07
CA GLY A 117 -18.21 -21.83 -15.26
C GLY A 117 -18.55 -20.59 -14.44
N TYR A 118 -18.08 -19.41 -14.84
CA TYR A 118 -18.33 -18.14 -14.17
C TYR A 118 -19.22 -17.19 -14.97
N THR A 119 -19.90 -16.31 -14.24
CA THR A 119 -20.60 -15.13 -14.75
C THR A 119 -19.96 -13.85 -14.22
N ASP A 120 -20.17 -12.72 -14.88
CA ASP A 120 -19.67 -11.42 -14.41
C ASP A 120 -20.15 -11.08 -12.99
N ALA A 121 -21.39 -11.46 -12.65
CA ALA A 121 -21.95 -11.24 -11.32
C ALA A 121 -21.18 -12.03 -10.25
N GLN A 122 -20.98 -13.34 -10.48
CA GLN A 122 -20.19 -14.17 -9.57
C GLN A 122 -18.76 -13.66 -9.41
N LEU A 123 -18.13 -13.20 -10.50
CA LEU A 123 -16.77 -12.66 -10.44
C LEU A 123 -16.68 -11.36 -9.64
N ARG A 124 -17.69 -10.49 -9.71
CA ARG A 124 -17.79 -9.30 -8.85
C ARG A 124 -18.01 -9.67 -7.39
N ASP A 125 -18.94 -10.58 -7.12
CA ASP A 125 -19.33 -10.98 -5.74
C ASP A 125 -18.21 -11.71 -4.97
N ARG A 126 -17.11 -12.07 -5.65
CA ARG A 126 -15.91 -12.60 -5.01
C ARG A 126 -15.27 -11.62 -4.03
N TYR A 127 -15.47 -10.32 -4.18
CA TYR A 127 -14.80 -9.29 -3.38
C TYR A 127 -15.77 -8.67 -2.39
N ASP A 128 -15.32 -8.39 -1.17
CA ASP A 128 -16.10 -7.64 -0.19
C ASP A 128 -16.13 -6.14 -0.54
N ALA A 129 -15.09 -5.64 -1.22
CA ALA A 129 -14.97 -4.26 -1.66
C ALA A 129 -14.07 -4.10 -2.89
N VAL A 130 -14.39 -3.11 -3.72
CA VAL A 130 -13.63 -2.72 -4.91
C VAL A 130 -13.22 -1.26 -4.77
N LEU A 131 -11.92 -1.01 -4.69
CA LEU A 131 -11.34 0.32 -4.54
C LEU A 131 -10.67 0.71 -5.86
N HIS A 132 -11.35 1.54 -6.64
CA HIS A 132 -10.81 2.10 -7.87
C HIS A 132 -10.00 3.35 -7.56
N LEU A 133 -8.68 3.26 -7.69
CA LEU A 133 -7.80 4.41 -7.61
C LEU A 133 -7.71 5.03 -9.01
N VAL A 134 -8.17 6.27 -9.16
CA VAL A 134 -8.12 6.98 -10.43
C VAL A 134 -6.66 7.18 -10.87
N SER A 135 -6.35 6.87 -12.12
CA SER A 135 -5.03 7.10 -12.72
C SER A 135 -4.53 8.53 -12.51
N ALA A 136 -3.23 8.74 -12.27
CA ALA A 136 -2.64 10.07 -12.25
C ALA A 136 -2.81 10.81 -13.60
N ALA A 137 -3.10 10.08 -14.69
CA ALA A 137 -3.43 10.71 -15.97
C ALA A 137 -4.71 11.55 -15.94
N ASP A 138 -5.54 11.47 -14.90
CA ASP A 138 -6.78 12.24 -14.76
C ASP A 138 -6.72 13.16 -13.52
N GLY A 139 -6.39 14.44 -13.72
CA GLY A 139 -6.37 15.46 -12.67
C GLY A 139 -5.13 15.47 -11.77
N ALA A 140 -4.07 14.77 -12.17
CA ALA A 140 -2.78 14.67 -11.48
C ALA A 140 -1.62 14.42 -12.46
N GLU A 141 -1.75 14.94 -13.68
CA GLU A 141 -0.90 14.61 -14.83
C GLU A 141 0.58 14.89 -14.58
N GLN A 142 0.89 15.90 -13.75
CA GLN A 142 2.26 16.21 -13.32
C GLN A 142 2.96 15.05 -12.58
N PHE A 143 2.20 14.08 -12.07
CA PHE A 143 2.70 12.90 -11.37
C PHE A 143 2.68 11.63 -12.24
N TYR A 144 2.22 11.74 -13.49
CA TYR A 144 2.16 10.59 -14.39
C TYR A 144 3.55 10.18 -14.84
N THR A 145 3.90 8.90 -14.67
CA THR A 145 5.20 8.38 -15.08
C THR A 145 5.06 7.04 -15.80
N THR A 146 5.94 6.83 -16.79
CA THR A 146 6.03 5.59 -17.58
C THR A 146 7.06 4.61 -17.03
N ALA A 147 7.83 5.02 -16.02
CA ALA A 147 8.99 4.31 -15.48
C ALA A 147 8.67 2.91 -14.91
N ASN A 148 7.43 2.67 -14.47
CA ASN A 148 7.04 1.41 -13.84
C ASN A 148 6.51 0.35 -14.83
N ASN A 149 6.30 0.67 -16.12
CA ASN A 149 5.75 -0.26 -17.11
C ASN A 149 6.23 0.04 -18.53
N ALA A 150 7.52 -0.19 -18.80
CA ALA A 150 8.17 0.09 -20.10
C ALA A 150 7.60 -0.66 -21.33
N GLN A 151 6.64 -1.58 -21.15
CA GLN A 151 6.02 -2.34 -22.24
C GLN A 151 4.68 -1.80 -22.73
N ARG A 152 4.15 -0.72 -22.14
CA ARG A 152 2.89 -0.12 -22.59
C ARG A 152 3.17 1.03 -23.56
N LEU A 153 2.33 1.16 -24.60
CA LEU A 153 2.34 2.16 -25.68
C LEU A 153 2.15 3.62 -25.21
N GLU A 154 2.29 3.89 -23.92
CA GLU A 154 1.98 5.18 -23.31
C GLU A 154 3.28 5.97 -23.18
N GLN A 155 3.50 6.92 -24.08
CA GLN A 155 4.43 8.01 -23.79
C GLN A 155 3.79 8.95 -22.77
N ALA A 156 4.59 9.70 -22.02
CA ALA A 156 4.07 10.77 -21.14
C ALA A 156 3.72 12.03 -21.96
N ASP A 157 3.03 11.83 -23.09
CA ASP A 157 2.49 12.85 -23.97
C ASP A 157 0.95 12.85 -23.90
N GLU A 158 0.31 13.81 -24.57
CA GLU A 158 -1.15 13.97 -24.49
C GLU A 158 -1.89 12.74 -25.05
N GLU A 159 -1.31 12.05 -26.04
CA GLU A 159 -1.90 10.85 -26.63
C GLU A 159 -1.86 9.67 -25.64
N GLY A 160 -0.71 9.44 -24.99
CA GLY A 160 -0.57 8.44 -23.95
C GLY A 160 -1.43 8.72 -22.72
N LEU A 161 -1.54 9.99 -22.29
CA LEU A 161 -2.46 10.39 -21.22
C LEU A 161 -3.92 10.10 -21.58
N LYS A 162 -4.33 10.38 -22.82
CA LYS A 162 -5.68 10.07 -23.30
C LYS A 162 -5.96 8.56 -23.25
N ILE A 163 -5.03 7.73 -23.73
CA ILE A 163 -5.12 6.26 -23.66
C ILE A 163 -5.27 5.80 -22.21
N ALA A 164 -4.43 6.32 -21.31
CA ALA A 164 -4.47 5.98 -19.88
C ALA A 164 -5.80 6.36 -19.22
N ARG A 165 -6.36 7.53 -19.53
CA ARG A 165 -7.68 7.99 -19.06
C ARG A 165 -8.81 7.09 -19.58
N GLU A 166 -8.77 6.72 -20.86
CA GLU A 166 -9.78 5.83 -21.46
C GLU A 166 -9.73 4.43 -20.84
N LEU A 167 -8.53 3.89 -20.61
CA LEU A 167 -8.34 2.61 -19.93
C LEU A 167 -8.85 2.67 -18.48
N ASP A 168 -8.53 3.72 -17.73
CA ASP A 168 -9.03 3.91 -16.35
C ASP A 168 -10.58 3.88 -16.29
N LYS A 169 -11.24 4.55 -17.24
CA LYS A 169 -12.71 4.55 -17.39
C LYS A 169 -13.26 3.17 -17.73
N LYS A 170 -12.59 2.41 -18.60
CA LYS A 170 -12.98 1.02 -18.90
C LYS A 170 -12.88 0.13 -17.65
N ILE A 171 -11.79 0.27 -16.89
CA ILE A 171 -11.55 -0.49 -15.66
C ILE A 171 -12.66 -0.25 -14.63
N VAL A 172 -12.93 1.01 -14.26
CA VAL A 172 -14.01 1.29 -13.31
C VAL A 172 -15.38 0.82 -13.85
N SER A 173 -15.57 0.86 -15.16
CA SER A 173 -16.83 0.42 -15.78
C SER A 173 -17.03 -1.10 -15.70
N ALA A 174 -15.96 -1.91 -15.76
CA ALA A 174 -16.06 -3.37 -15.60
C ALA A 174 -16.57 -3.77 -14.21
N TRP A 175 -16.25 -2.96 -13.20
CA TRP A 175 -16.67 -3.16 -11.82
C TRP A 175 -18.05 -2.56 -11.48
N LYS A 176 -18.72 -1.88 -12.42
CA LYS A 176 -20.07 -1.35 -12.20
C LYS A 176 -21.03 -2.47 -11.77
N GLY A 177 -21.88 -2.15 -10.80
CA GLY A 177 -22.83 -3.10 -10.20
C GLY A 177 -22.33 -3.75 -8.91
N HIS A 178 -21.04 -3.66 -8.57
CA HIS A 178 -20.56 -4.10 -7.27
C HIS A 178 -21.07 -3.16 -6.14
N PRO A 179 -21.70 -3.67 -5.06
CA PRO A 179 -22.36 -2.83 -4.04
C PRO A 179 -21.38 -1.95 -3.25
N HIS A 180 -20.13 -2.40 -3.10
CA HIS A 180 -19.06 -1.68 -2.41
C HIS A 180 -17.96 -1.20 -3.36
N LEU A 181 -18.33 -0.78 -4.58
CA LEU A 181 -17.43 -0.03 -5.44
C LEU A 181 -17.19 1.38 -4.86
N ARG A 182 -15.93 1.77 -4.72
CA ARG A 182 -15.49 3.08 -4.24
C ARG A 182 -14.46 3.67 -5.19
N VAL A 183 -14.72 4.88 -5.65
CA VAL A 183 -13.82 5.62 -6.54
C VAL A 183 -13.03 6.65 -5.74
N ILE A 184 -11.70 6.53 -5.78
CA ILE A 184 -10.76 7.39 -5.08
C ILE A 184 -10.04 8.25 -6.12
N ASN A 185 -10.51 9.49 -6.26
CA ASN A 185 -10.03 10.48 -7.23
C ASN A 185 -8.76 11.21 -6.77
N ASN A 186 -8.21 12.08 -7.63
CA ASN A 186 -6.97 12.82 -7.41
C ASN A 186 -7.18 14.28 -6.96
N HIS A 187 -8.37 14.66 -6.49
CA HIS A 187 -8.66 16.06 -6.15
C HIS A 187 -7.92 16.58 -4.90
N GLU A 188 -7.37 15.69 -4.10
CA GLU A 188 -6.58 15.98 -2.91
C GLU A 188 -5.14 15.53 -3.15
N ASP A 189 -4.22 15.93 -2.26
CA ASP A 189 -2.85 15.43 -2.33
C ASP A 189 -2.80 13.89 -2.22
N PHE A 190 -1.68 13.33 -2.67
CA PHE A 190 -1.53 11.89 -2.76
C PHE A 190 -1.63 11.17 -1.39
N ASN A 191 -1.22 11.80 -0.29
CA ASN A 191 -1.34 11.19 1.03
C ASN A 191 -2.80 11.09 1.46
N ASN A 192 -3.60 12.11 1.20
CA ASN A 192 -5.04 12.09 1.43
C ASN A 192 -5.74 11.02 0.58
N LYS A 193 -5.30 10.86 -0.68
CA LYS A 193 -5.73 9.73 -1.53
C LYS A 193 -5.47 8.37 -0.86
N LEU A 194 -4.28 8.15 -0.31
CA LEU A 194 -3.92 6.92 0.39
C LEU A 194 -4.71 6.73 1.69
N ASN A 195 -4.94 7.81 2.44
CA ASN A 195 -5.75 7.79 3.66
C ASN A 195 -7.19 7.38 3.35
N ARG A 196 -7.75 7.83 2.21
CA ARG A 196 -9.06 7.38 1.73
C ARG A 196 -9.09 5.88 1.44
N VAL A 197 -8.01 5.28 0.91
CA VAL A 197 -7.92 3.82 0.76
C VAL A 197 -8.02 3.14 2.12
N LEU A 198 -7.21 3.57 3.10
CA LEU A 198 -7.24 3.00 4.45
C LEU A 198 -8.62 3.17 5.10
N LYS A 199 -9.23 4.34 4.97
CA LYS A 199 -10.57 4.66 5.47
C LYS A 199 -11.64 3.72 4.89
N GLU A 200 -11.65 3.50 3.59
CA GLU A 200 -12.64 2.61 2.98
C GLU A 200 -12.42 1.16 3.39
N ILE A 201 -11.18 0.69 3.52
CA ILE A 201 -10.90 -0.66 4.04
C ILE A 201 -11.35 -0.75 5.51
N SER A 202 -11.08 0.25 6.33
CA SER A 202 -11.53 0.30 7.72
C SER A 202 -13.06 0.26 7.83
N ASN A 203 -13.78 0.92 6.92
CA ASN A 203 -15.25 0.85 6.83
C ASN A 203 -15.73 -0.58 6.54
N VAL A 204 -15.09 -1.27 5.59
CA VAL A 204 -15.39 -2.66 5.23
C VAL A 204 -15.13 -3.61 6.41
N LEU A 205 -14.13 -3.30 7.22
CA LEU A 205 -13.79 -4.04 8.44
C LEU A 205 -14.61 -3.63 9.65
N ALA A 206 -15.42 -2.57 9.55
CA ALA A 206 -16.18 -1.96 10.64
C ALA A 206 -15.30 -1.54 11.84
N ILE A 207 -14.07 -1.08 11.57
CA ILE A 207 -13.18 -0.55 12.61
C ILE A 207 -13.20 0.99 12.64
N PRO A 208 -12.98 1.62 13.82
CA PRO A 208 -12.95 3.07 13.94
C PRO A 208 -11.96 3.71 12.96
N GLN A 209 -12.38 4.81 12.32
CA GLN A 209 -11.60 5.47 11.28
C GLN A 209 -10.45 6.29 11.87
N PRO A 210 -9.29 6.37 11.19
CA PRO A 210 -8.32 7.42 11.43
C PRO A 210 -8.74 8.74 10.73
N ILE A 211 -8.89 9.84 11.50
CA ILE A 211 -8.99 11.24 11.05
C ILE A 211 -7.62 11.98 11.15
N GLU A 212 -7.54 13.16 10.55
CA GLU A 212 -6.48 13.71 9.69
C GLU A 212 -5.23 14.33 10.35
N GLU A 213 -5.03 14.22 11.67
CA GLU A 213 -3.85 14.82 12.31
C GLU A 213 -2.91 13.78 12.96
N GLU A 214 -1.64 13.87 12.56
CA GLU A 214 -0.52 13.18 13.20
C GLU A 214 -0.03 14.05 14.36
N ARG A 215 -0.04 13.49 15.58
CA ARG A 215 0.55 14.13 16.77
C ARG A 215 1.73 13.30 17.25
N LYS A 216 2.81 13.97 17.65
CA LYS A 216 4.04 13.34 18.13
C LYS A 216 4.46 13.90 19.47
N TYR A 217 4.84 13.00 20.37
CA TYR A 217 5.24 13.34 21.72
C TYR A 217 6.54 12.62 22.07
N ILE A 218 7.46 13.32 22.74
CA ILE A 218 8.51 12.64 23.51
C ILE A 218 7.86 12.14 24.77
N VAL A 219 8.06 10.87 25.08
CA VAL A 219 7.43 10.21 26.22
C VAL A 219 8.42 9.39 27.01
N LYS A 220 8.00 8.96 28.20
CA LYS A 220 8.63 7.92 28.98
C LYS A 220 7.60 6.84 29.30
N LEU A 221 7.97 5.59 29.10
CA LEU A 221 7.15 4.45 29.48
C LEU A 221 7.23 4.23 31.00
N THR A 222 6.10 4.17 31.69
CA THR A 222 6.01 4.00 33.15
C THR A 222 5.46 2.63 33.58
N GLY A 223 5.08 1.78 32.62
CA GLY A 223 4.57 0.43 32.86
C GLY A 223 4.54 -0.41 31.57
N GLU A 224 3.91 -1.58 31.62
CA GLU A 224 3.75 -2.42 30.44
C GLU A 224 2.68 -1.88 29.49
N VAL A 225 2.85 -2.12 28.18
CA VAL A 225 1.87 -1.76 27.15
C VAL A 225 1.05 -3.03 26.83
N PRO A 226 -0.20 -3.14 27.31
CA PRO A 226 -1.00 -4.34 27.12
C PRO A 226 -1.44 -4.48 25.67
N ASN A 227 -1.47 -5.72 25.17
CA ASN A 227 -1.92 -6.07 23.81
C ASN A 227 -1.21 -5.26 22.70
N ALA A 228 0.05 -4.89 22.94
CA ALA A 228 0.88 -4.28 21.93
C ALA A 228 1.24 -5.30 20.84
N ILE A 229 1.37 -4.80 19.63
CA ILE A 229 1.99 -5.53 18.52
C ILE A 229 3.37 -4.94 18.32
N ASP A 230 4.37 -5.76 18.58
CA ASP A 230 5.77 -5.39 18.51
C ASP A 230 6.32 -5.55 17.08
N SER A 231 7.19 -4.62 16.69
CA SER A 231 7.91 -4.71 15.42
C SER A 231 9.27 -4.04 15.47
N ASP A 232 10.28 -4.72 14.96
CA ASP A 232 11.63 -4.19 14.78
C ASP A 232 11.73 -3.44 13.45
N ILE A 233 12.16 -2.18 13.49
CA ILE A 233 12.27 -1.33 12.31
C ILE A 233 13.71 -0.86 12.15
N VAL A 234 14.29 -1.22 11.00
CA VAL A 234 15.57 -0.72 10.53
C VAL A 234 15.35 0.11 9.29
N GLN A 235 15.87 1.34 9.28
CA GLN A 235 15.79 2.23 8.13
C GLN A 235 17.15 2.84 7.80
N THR A 236 17.45 2.88 6.50
CA THR A 236 18.71 3.40 5.95
C THR A 236 18.37 4.38 4.83
N TYR A 237 19.01 5.54 4.85
CA TYR A 237 18.89 6.53 3.79
C TYR A 237 19.94 6.28 2.72
N LEU A 238 19.56 6.43 1.45
CA LEU A 238 20.45 6.24 0.31
C LEU A 238 20.81 7.59 -0.32
N THR A 239 21.95 7.63 -1.00
CA THR A 239 22.31 8.77 -1.86
C THR A 239 21.27 8.94 -2.98
N GLY A 240 20.82 10.17 -3.22
CA GLY A 240 19.86 10.50 -4.27
C GLY A 240 20.17 11.82 -4.95
N GLU A 241 19.38 12.17 -5.97
CA GLU A 241 19.44 13.49 -6.62
C GLU A 241 19.13 14.62 -5.63
N PRO A 242 19.68 15.85 -5.85
CA PRO A 242 19.31 17.01 -5.04
C PRO A 242 17.79 17.19 -4.94
N GLY A 243 17.27 17.40 -3.74
CA GLY A 243 15.83 17.52 -3.50
C GLY A 243 15.06 16.20 -3.43
N SER A 244 15.76 15.06 -3.46
CA SER A 244 15.17 13.74 -3.19
C SER A 244 15.64 13.15 -1.87
N GLU A 245 14.74 12.42 -1.19
CA GLU A 245 15.05 11.57 -0.04
C GLU A 245 14.70 10.13 -0.45
N ILE A 246 15.71 9.25 -0.46
CA ILE A 246 15.54 7.83 -0.74
C ILE A 246 15.78 7.06 0.56
N ARG A 247 14.84 6.19 0.93
CA ARG A 247 14.90 5.42 2.18
C ARG A 247 14.56 3.96 1.93
N LEU A 248 15.42 3.08 2.43
CA LEU A 248 15.11 1.67 2.61
C LEU A 248 14.61 1.43 4.03
N ARG A 249 13.48 0.73 4.18
CA ARG A 249 12.94 0.31 5.47
C ARG A 249 12.76 -1.20 5.49
N ARG A 250 13.27 -1.86 6.52
CA ARG A 250 12.97 -3.25 6.86
C ARG A 250 12.18 -3.24 8.16
N ARG A 251 10.98 -3.82 8.14
CA ARG A 251 10.13 -4.01 9.32
C ARG A 251 9.94 -5.51 9.56
N GLY A 252 10.40 -5.99 10.72
CA GLY A 252 10.13 -7.34 11.20
C GLY A 252 8.92 -7.33 12.13
N PHE A 253 8.00 -8.27 11.94
CA PHE A 253 6.88 -8.52 12.83
C PHE A 253 7.08 -9.85 13.56
N GLU A 254 6.37 -10.05 14.66
CA GLU A 254 6.31 -11.35 15.33
C GLU A 254 5.93 -12.48 14.36
N GLY A 255 6.54 -13.66 14.55
CA GLY A 255 6.37 -14.80 13.64
C GLY A 255 7.27 -14.78 12.40
N GLY A 256 8.31 -13.92 12.36
CA GLY A 256 9.38 -13.97 11.36
C GLY A 256 9.03 -13.35 10.00
N LYS A 257 7.94 -12.58 9.91
CA LYS A 257 7.56 -11.85 8.69
C LYS A 257 8.39 -10.57 8.58
N TYR A 258 9.12 -10.42 7.48
CA TYR A 258 9.81 -9.17 7.13
C TYR A 258 9.15 -8.50 5.94
N VAL A 259 8.95 -7.18 6.05
CA VAL A 259 8.52 -6.32 4.94
C VAL A 259 9.66 -5.35 4.64
N TYR A 260 10.07 -5.32 3.38
CA TYR A 260 11.11 -4.41 2.89
C TYR A 260 10.47 -3.39 1.97
N VAL A 261 10.67 -2.12 2.24
CA VAL A 261 10.06 -0.99 1.54
C VAL A 261 11.16 -0.07 1.03
N HIS A 262 11.04 0.34 -0.23
CA HIS A 262 11.81 1.41 -0.82
C HIS A 262 10.90 2.64 -0.95
N THR A 263 11.24 3.70 -0.23
CA THR A 263 10.56 5.00 -0.29
C THR A 263 11.39 5.97 -1.11
N THR A 264 10.75 6.70 -2.02
CA THR A 264 11.33 7.87 -2.68
C THR A 264 10.43 9.07 -2.44
N LYS A 265 11.01 10.09 -1.81
CA LYS A 265 10.42 11.42 -1.72
C LYS A 265 11.11 12.34 -2.71
N LYS A 266 10.35 13.08 -3.51
CA LYS A 266 10.89 14.08 -4.43
C LYS A 266 10.16 15.39 -4.22
N ARG A 267 10.91 16.47 -3.97
CA ARG A 267 10.36 17.82 -3.93
C ARG A 267 10.18 18.34 -5.36
N LEU A 268 8.93 18.67 -5.72
CA LEU A 268 8.62 19.27 -7.03
C LEU A 268 8.68 20.80 -6.97
N SER A 269 8.20 21.39 -5.87
CA SER A 269 8.15 22.83 -5.66
C SER A 269 8.25 23.16 -4.16
N ASP A 270 8.14 24.44 -3.80
CA ASP A 270 8.32 24.83 -2.39
C ASP A 270 7.28 24.19 -1.45
N ASN A 271 6.06 23.97 -1.96
CA ASN A 271 4.93 23.44 -1.19
C ASN A 271 4.52 22.03 -1.62
N GLU A 272 5.19 21.43 -2.60
CA GLU A 272 4.76 20.16 -3.20
C GLU A 272 5.88 19.12 -3.15
N GLN A 273 5.57 18.00 -2.49
CA GLN A 273 6.43 16.84 -2.39
C GLN A 273 5.63 15.60 -2.72
N ILE A 274 6.24 14.68 -3.47
CA ILE A 274 5.68 13.36 -3.75
C ILE A 274 6.42 12.35 -2.91
N GLU A 275 5.69 11.52 -2.18
CA GLU A 275 6.22 10.31 -1.58
C GLU A 275 5.68 9.09 -2.32
N THR A 276 6.58 8.22 -2.78
CA THR A 276 6.25 6.93 -3.37
C THR A 276 6.87 5.81 -2.56
N GLU A 277 6.14 4.73 -2.33
CA GLU A 277 6.63 3.56 -1.64
C GLU A 277 6.35 2.31 -2.48
N ARG A 278 7.32 1.39 -2.49
CA ARG A 278 7.13 0.07 -3.11
C ARG A 278 7.74 -1.00 -2.23
N GLN A 279 7.11 -2.17 -2.21
CA GLN A 279 7.70 -3.35 -1.60
C GLN A 279 8.85 -3.86 -2.47
N ILE A 280 9.94 -4.27 -1.84
CA ILE A 280 11.07 -4.92 -2.49
C ILE A 280 11.35 -6.27 -1.80
N ASN A 281 12.08 -7.15 -2.47
CA ASN A 281 12.52 -8.40 -1.86
C ASN A 281 13.82 -8.20 -1.04
N ALA A 282 14.15 -9.18 -0.20
CA ALA A 282 15.33 -9.12 0.66
C ALA A 282 16.64 -8.96 -0.13
N LYS A 283 16.81 -9.66 -1.25
CA LYS A 283 18.05 -9.57 -2.06
C LYS A 283 18.26 -8.17 -2.64
N LEU A 284 17.19 -7.57 -3.17
CA LEU A 284 17.24 -6.21 -3.69
C LEU A 284 17.50 -5.20 -2.57
N TYR A 285 16.87 -5.37 -1.40
CA TYR A 285 17.15 -4.55 -0.22
C TYR A 285 18.65 -4.58 0.13
N GLU A 286 19.24 -5.77 0.29
CA GLU A 286 20.66 -5.93 0.62
C GLU A 286 21.57 -5.31 -0.46
N SER A 287 21.25 -5.51 -1.74
CA SER A 287 22.02 -4.89 -2.83
C SER A 287 21.96 -3.37 -2.79
N MET A 288 20.80 -2.79 -2.47
CA MET A 288 20.62 -1.33 -2.44
C MET A 288 21.26 -0.67 -1.22
N LEU A 289 21.52 -1.41 -0.13
CA LEU A 289 22.27 -0.90 1.03
C LEU A 289 23.70 -0.43 0.67
N GLN A 290 24.27 -0.92 -0.44
CA GLN A 290 25.56 -0.45 -0.95
C GLN A 290 25.57 1.04 -1.32
N GLN A 291 24.39 1.64 -1.50
CA GLN A 291 24.21 3.06 -1.84
C GLN A 291 23.84 3.90 -0.60
N ALA A 292 24.13 3.40 0.61
CA ALA A 292 23.84 4.12 1.85
C ALA A 292 24.48 5.52 1.85
N ASP A 293 23.69 6.53 2.22
CA ASP A 293 24.14 7.92 2.33
C ASP A 293 25.23 8.02 3.40
N PRO A 294 26.47 8.40 3.04
CA PRO A 294 27.57 8.47 3.99
C PRO A 294 27.37 9.51 5.09
N TYR A 295 26.47 10.50 4.91
CA TYR A 295 26.16 11.53 5.89
C TYR A 295 25.01 11.16 6.82
N ARG A 296 24.40 9.98 6.64
CA ARG A 296 23.28 9.52 7.47
C ARG A 296 23.59 8.17 8.11
N GLN A 297 23.23 8.06 9.37
CA GLN A 297 23.29 6.84 10.14
C GLN A 297 22.02 6.02 9.92
N ARG A 298 22.16 4.71 10.02
CA ARG A 298 21.02 3.80 10.10
C ARG A 298 20.23 4.13 11.37
N ILE A 299 18.91 4.14 11.26
CA ILE A 299 18.04 4.17 12.43
C ILE A 299 17.57 2.74 12.71
N HIS A 300 17.70 2.33 13.96
CA HIS A 300 17.13 1.11 14.50
C HIS A 300 16.19 1.48 15.64
N LYS A 301 14.95 0.98 15.60
CA LYS A 301 13.96 1.25 16.64
C LYS A 301 13.03 0.06 16.83
N HIS A 302 12.56 -0.09 18.07
CA HIS A 302 11.52 -1.04 18.43
C HIS A 302 10.18 -0.31 18.51
N ARG A 303 9.17 -0.78 17.79
CA ARG A 303 7.85 -0.14 17.75
C ARG A 303 6.79 -1.01 18.39
N LYS A 304 6.06 -0.45 19.35
CA LYS A 304 4.83 -1.01 19.94
C LYS A 304 3.61 -0.30 19.37
N SER A 305 2.77 -1.03 18.65
CA SER A 305 1.50 -0.53 18.11
C SER A 305 0.34 -1.03 18.98
N PHE A 306 -0.56 -0.14 19.41
CA PHE A 306 -1.67 -0.53 20.30
C PHE A 306 -2.85 0.43 20.17
N ILE A 307 -4.04 -0.03 20.60
CA ILE A 307 -5.25 0.78 20.68
C ILE A 307 -5.55 1.10 22.15
N TRP A 308 -5.81 2.37 22.47
CA TRP A 308 -6.23 2.80 23.80
C TRP A 308 -7.42 3.76 23.70
N LYS A 309 -8.52 3.43 24.40
CA LYS A 309 -9.78 4.21 24.38
C LYS A 309 -10.25 4.62 22.97
N GLY A 310 -10.06 3.71 22.00
CA GLY A 310 -10.44 3.93 20.59
C GLY A 310 -9.43 4.71 19.75
N GLN A 311 -8.28 5.11 20.30
CA GLN A 311 -7.20 5.80 19.58
C GLN A 311 -6.04 4.84 19.31
N TYR A 312 -5.48 4.87 18.10
CA TYR A 312 -4.33 4.05 17.71
C TYR A 312 -3.02 4.79 17.95
N PHE A 313 -2.10 4.13 18.63
CA PHE A 313 -0.79 4.67 18.99
C PHE A 313 0.34 3.81 18.44
N GLU A 314 1.44 4.48 18.09
CA GLU A 314 2.73 3.87 17.78
C GLU A 314 3.77 4.44 18.74
N LEU A 315 4.29 3.60 19.64
CA LEU A 315 5.38 3.96 20.54
C LEU A 315 6.70 3.44 19.96
N ASP A 316 7.56 4.34 19.53
CA ASP A 316 8.91 4.05 19.06
C ASP A 316 9.94 4.23 20.16
N GLU A 317 10.67 3.17 20.46
CA GLU A 317 11.91 3.22 21.24
C GLU A 317 13.10 3.21 20.28
N PHE A 318 13.84 4.32 20.19
CA PHE A 318 15.01 4.43 19.34
C PHE A 318 16.22 3.74 20.00
N LEU A 319 16.88 2.87 19.24
CA LEU A 319 18.05 2.08 19.65
C LEU A 319 19.33 2.60 19.00
N GLU A 320 19.25 3.00 17.73
CA GLU A 320 20.34 3.64 16.97
C GLU A 320 19.76 4.77 16.09
N PRO A 321 20.48 5.87 15.83
CA PRO A 321 21.77 6.26 16.41
C PRO A 321 21.62 7.01 17.76
N VAL A 322 20.38 7.23 18.21
CA VAL A 322 20.06 7.94 19.45
C VAL A 322 19.55 6.93 20.46
N SER A 323 20.13 6.94 21.66
CA SER A 323 19.63 6.22 22.84
C SER A 323 18.64 7.08 23.62
N ASP A 324 17.79 6.45 24.43
CA ASP A 324 16.92 7.13 25.40
C ASP A 324 15.87 8.07 24.79
N LEU A 325 15.57 7.89 23.50
CA LEU A 325 14.51 8.62 22.81
C LEU A 325 13.33 7.68 22.60
N MET A 326 12.21 8.00 23.25
CA MET A 326 10.91 7.37 22.97
C MET A 326 9.96 8.40 22.37
N ILE A 327 9.40 8.08 21.21
CA ILE A 327 8.40 8.92 20.54
C ILE A 327 7.08 8.17 20.49
N LEU A 328 6.04 8.78 21.05
CA LEU A 328 4.67 8.34 20.85
C LEU A 328 4.07 9.11 19.69
N GLU A 329 3.63 8.39 18.67
CA GLU A 329 2.86 8.92 17.55
C GLU A 329 1.42 8.44 17.66
N THR A 330 0.48 9.33 17.39
CA THR A 330 -0.93 8.97 17.20
C THR A 330 -1.42 9.60 15.92
N ARG A 331 -2.20 8.83 15.16
CA ARG A 331 -2.91 9.28 13.97
C ARG A 331 -4.37 9.01 14.21
N GLY A 332 -5.25 9.88 13.75
CA GLY A 332 -6.67 9.59 13.83
C GLY A 332 -7.51 10.64 14.56
N ILE A 333 -6.89 11.66 15.14
CA ILE A 333 -7.54 12.54 16.10
C ILE A 333 -8.08 13.76 15.35
N SER A 334 -9.37 14.04 15.50
CA SER A 334 -9.93 15.29 14.94
C SER A 334 -9.27 16.49 15.61
N ALA A 335 -9.13 17.62 14.91
CA ALA A 335 -8.48 18.83 15.45
C ALA A 335 -9.06 19.30 16.81
N ASN A 336 -10.30 18.94 17.11
CA ASN A 336 -11.01 19.28 18.34
C ASN A 336 -11.02 18.15 19.40
N GLU A 337 -10.48 16.97 19.10
CA GLU A 337 -10.39 15.85 20.03
C GLU A 337 -9.04 15.87 20.77
N SER A 338 -9.06 15.65 22.08
CA SER A 338 -7.84 15.53 22.87
C SER A 338 -7.24 14.13 22.78
N VAL A 339 -5.91 14.06 22.79
CA VAL A 339 -5.19 12.79 22.92
C VAL A 339 -5.47 12.18 24.29
N LYS A 340 -6.04 10.98 24.31
CA LYS A 340 -6.34 10.23 25.53
C LYS A 340 -5.12 9.40 25.90
N PHE A 341 -4.14 10.02 26.55
CA PHE A 341 -2.91 9.32 26.93
C PHE A 341 -3.18 8.11 27.84
N PRO A 342 -2.56 6.95 27.57
CA PRO A 342 -2.61 5.81 28.47
C PRO A 342 -1.90 6.10 29.80
N PRO A 343 -2.33 5.49 30.92
CA PRO A 343 -1.74 5.73 32.25
C PRO A 343 -0.28 5.25 32.36
N PHE A 344 0.14 4.33 31.48
CA PHE A 344 1.51 3.83 31.39
C PHE A 344 2.43 4.72 30.52
N ILE A 345 1.94 5.86 30.04
CA ILE A 345 2.72 6.83 29.26
C ILE A 345 2.82 8.15 30.03
N GLN A 346 4.05 8.58 30.29
CA GLN A 346 4.35 9.92 30.77
C GLN A 346 4.79 10.80 29.59
N VAL A 347 4.01 11.82 29.26
CA VAL A 347 4.36 12.79 28.21
C VAL A 347 5.38 13.79 28.75
N LEU A 348 6.47 14.00 27.99
CA LEU A 348 7.55 14.92 28.34
C LEU A 348 7.48 16.20 27.49
N GLU A 349 7.26 16.07 26.18
CA GLU A 349 7.24 17.20 25.24
C GLU A 349 6.30 16.90 24.06
N ASP A 350 5.53 17.89 23.60
CA ASP A 350 4.83 17.83 22.30
C ASP A 350 5.80 18.31 21.21
N ILE A 351 6.10 17.42 20.28
CA ILE A 351 7.05 17.64 19.18
C ILE A 351 6.35 17.59 17.82
N THR A 352 5.02 17.74 17.80
CA THR A 352 4.24 17.77 16.56
C THR A 352 4.75 18.87 15.63
N GLY A 353 5.05 18.51 14.37
CA GLY A 353 5.60 19.43 13.38
C GLY A 353 7.06 19.86 13.62
N ASN A 354 7.72 19.41 14.69
CA ASN A 354 9.12 19.73 14.95
C ASN A 354 10.05 18.88 14.08
N SER A 355 10.57 19.48 13.02
CA SER A 355 11.42 18.81 12.02
C SER A 355 12.67 18.17 12.61
N LYS A 356 13.19 18.65 13.75
CA LYS A 356 14.36 18.06 14.44
C LYS A 356 14.17 16.58 14.74
N TYR A 357 12.94 16.17 15.03
CA TYR A 357 12.59 14.79 15.39
C TYR A 357 12.06 13.97 14.21
N TYR A 358 12.15 14.49 12.98
CA TYR A 358 11.87 13.69 11.80
C TYR A 358 13.00 12.67 11.64
N ASN A 359 12.65 11.41 11.32
CA ASN A 359 13.64 10.32 11.17
C ASN A 359 14.81 10.72 10.25
N TYR A 360 14.55 11.48 9.19
CA TYR A 360 15.60 11.97 8.30
C TYR A 360 16.64 12.78 9.08
N ASN A 361 16.20 13.73 9.92
CA ASN A 361 17.08 14.58 10.72
C ASN A 361 17.71 13.85 11.90
N ILE A 362 17.01 12.88 12.52
CA ILE A 362 17.58 11.99 13.54
C ILE A 362 18.76 11.19 12.98
N ALA A 363 18.69 10.79 11.71
CA ALA A 363 19.72 10.03 11.04
C ALA A 363 20.98 10.86 10.70
N LEU A 364 20.99 12.19 10.80
CA LEU A 364 22.16 12.98 10.44
C LEU A 364 23.39 12.59 11.28
N LYS A 365 24.52 12.30 10.62
CA LYS A 365 25.81 12.18 11.31
C LYS A 365 26.18 13.55 11.88
N ARG A 366 26.48 13.57 13.18
CA ARG A 366 26.96 14.76 13.89
C ARG A 366 28.47 14.83 13.87
#